data_AF-A0A2G9N9L9-F1
#
_entry.id   AF-A0A2G9N9L9-F1
#
_cell.length_a   1.000
_cell.length_b   1.000
_cell.length_c   1.000
_cell.angle_alpha   90.00
_cell.angle_beta   90.00
_cell.angle_gamma   90.00
#
_symmetry.space_group_name_H-M   'P 1'
#
loop_
_entity.id
_entity.type
_entity.pdbx_description
1 polymer ?
#
loop_
_entity_poly.entity_id
_entity_poly.type
_entity_poly.pdbx_seq_one_letter_code
_entity_poly.pdbx_strand_id
1 'polypeptide(L)'
;MVILFDQNNLGEDIYAVVFATEQQQLVAKMLIKYMKENDREMGKTEMGLFAMALHEGKAIIQEKGRSPLSKEQLLSYNKRQFYDRILTPMRGMGLIEYDLYKKTYKISDRFNKMMIKVGLMWLREVDKR
;
A
#
# COMPACT_ATOMS: atom_id res chain seq x y z
N MET A 1 6.81 9.12 7.47
CA MET A 1 5.38 8.80 7.52
C MET A 1 5.11 8.15 8.86
N VAL A 2 4.12 8.65 9.60
CA VAL A 2 3.71 8.13 10.91
C VAL A 2 2.25 7.75 10.77
N ILE A 3 1.87 6.53 11.19
CA ILE A 3 0.46 6.15 11.28
C ILE A 3 -0.06 6.73 12.59
N LEU A 4 -1.00 7.67 12.50
CA LEU A 4 -1.79 8.18 13.61
C LEU A 4 -3.24 7.85 13.30
N PHE A 5 -3.89 7.08 14.17
CA PHE A 5 -5.27 6.68 13.98
C PHE A 5 -6.09 7.05 15.22
N ASP A 6 -7.37 7.34 15.00
CA ASP A 6 -8.37 7.57 16.04
C ASP A 6 -9.39 6.43 15.99
N GLN A 7 -9.68 5.83 17.15
CA GLN A 7 -10.66 4.75 17.27
C GLN A 7 -12.07 5.16 16.82
N ASN A 8 -12.43 6.43 16.95
CA ASN A 8 -13.77 6.94 16.59
C ASN A 8 -13.86 7.38 15.13
N ASN A 9 -12.72 7.54 14.44
CA ASN A 9 -12.63 8.04 13.07
C ASN A 9 -11.74 7.14 12.21
N LEU A 10 -11.81 5.82 12.43
CA LEU A 10 -11.02 4.87 11.67
C LEU A 10 -11.51 4.81 10.22
N GLY A 11 -10.59 4.88 9.27
CA GLY A 11 -10.93 4.76 7.85
C GLY A 11 -11.62 3.44 7.52
N GLU A 12 -12.47 3.44 6.48
CA GLU A 12 -13.26 2.27 6.07
C GLU A 12 -12.41 1.07 5.64
N ASP A 13 -11.15 1.30 5.25
CA ASP A 13 -10.20 0.25 4.91
C ASP A 13 -8.78 0.57 5.38
N ILE A 14 -7.90 -0.44 5.30
CA ILE A 14 -6.51 -0.31 5.74
C ILE A 14 -5.73 0.78 4.97
N TYR A 15 -6.10 1.06 3.72
CA TYR A 15 -5.41 2.08 2.93
C TYR A 15 -5.75 3.47 3.48
N ALA A 16 -7.01 3.70 3.85
CA ALA A 16 -7.44 4.94 4.49
C ALA A 16 -6.80 5.16 5.86
N VAL A 17 -6.51 4.10 6.60
CA VAL A 17 -5.78 4.18 7.88
C VAL A 17 -4.29 4.51 7.66
N VAL A 18 -3.69 3.95 6.61
CA VAL A 18 -2.24 4.02 6.38
C VAL A 18 -1.82 5.25 5.57
N PHE A 19 -2.65 5.68 4.62
CA PHE A 19 -2.33 6.75 3.67
C PHE A 19 -3.27 7.95 3.82
N ALA A 20 -2.65 9.13 3.90
CA ALA A 20 -3.36 10.37 4.20
C ALA A 20 -4.18 10.95 3.03
N THR A 21 -3.88 10.56 1.79
CA THR A 21 -4.54 11.14 0.60
C THR A 21 -5.21 10.07 -0.23
N GLU A 22 -6.38 10.38 -0.80
CA GLU A 22 -7.13 9.46 -1.69
C GLU A 22 -6.26 8.95 -2.84
N GLN A 23 -5.42 9.82 -3.42
CA GLN A 23 -4.51 9.44 -4.49
C GLN A 23 -3.51 8.37 -4.04
N GLN A 24 -2.94 8.50 -2.83
CA GLN A 24 -2.02 7.49 -2.29
C GLN A 24 -2.74 6.17 -1.99
N GLN A 25 -3.94 6.26 -1.40
CA GLN A 25 -4.78 5.09 -1.13
C GLN A 25 -5.07 4.33 -2.43
N LEU A 26 -5.42 5.04 -3.49
CA LEU A 26 -5.72 4.50 -4.81
C LEU A 26 -4.50 3.82 -5.44
N VAL A 27 -3.34 4.50 -5.47
CA VAL A 27 -2.09 3.93 -6.00
C VAL A 27 -1.67 2.69 -5.21
N ALA A 28 -1.81 2.70 -3.88
CA ALA A 28 -1.49 1.55 -3.05
C ALA A 28 -2.45 0.37 -3.32
N LYS A 29 -3.75 0.63 -3.47
CA LYS A 29 -4.74 -0.37 -3.89
C LYS A 29 -4.38 -0.99 -5.25
N MET A 30 -3.99 -0.15 -6.21
CA MET A 30 -3.57 -0.62 -7.54
C MET A 30 -2.31 -1.49 -7.46
N LEU A 31 -1.31 -1.07 -6.68
CA LEU A 31 -0.09 -1.86 -6.50
C LEU A 31 -0.41 -3.24 -5.90
N ILE A 32 -1.19 -3.29 -4.82
CA ILE A 32 -1.57 -4.56 -4.19
C ILE A 32 -2.39 -5.43 -5.13
N LYS A 33 -3.32 -4.85 -5.89
CA LYS A 33 -4.09 -5.58 -6.89
C LYS A 33 -3.18 -6.20 -7.95
N TYR A 34 -2.29 -5.39 -8.53
CA TYR A 34 -1.33 -5.83 -9.54
C TYR A 34 -0.40 -6.93 -8.99
N MET A 35 0.10 -6.80 -7.76
CA MET A 35 0.89 -7.86 -7.12
C MET A 35 0.06 -9.14 -6.88
N LYS A 36 -1.21 -9.04 -6.47
CA LYS A 36 -2.08 -10.21 -6.28
C LYS A 36 -2.36 -10.96 -7.57
N GLU A 37 -2.47 -10.24 -8.70
CA GLU A 37 -2.62 -10.83 -10.03
C GLU A 37 -1.35 -11.57 -10.50
N ASN A 38 -0.19 -11.21 -9.95
CA ASN A 38 1.11 -11.84 -10.20
C ASN A 38 1.56 -12.72 -9.01
N ASP A 39 0.70 -13.63 -8.55
CA ASP A 39 1.02 -14.59 -7.47
C ASP A 39 1.53 -13.98 -6.16
N ARG A 40 1.18 -12.72 -5.89
CA ARG A 40 1.61 -11.92 -4.72
C ARG A 40 3.11 -11.61 -4.70
N GLU A 41 3.82 -11.80 -5.81
CA GLU A 41 5.25 -11.56 -5.95
C GLU A 41 5.53 -10.70 -7.20
N MET A 42 6.61 -9.92 -7.19
CA MET A 42 6.95 -9.02 -8.29
C MET A 42 8.43 -8.74 -8.39
N GLY A 43 9.01 -8.85 -9.58
CA GLY A 43 10.40 -8.50 -9.83
C GLY A 43 10.67 -6.99 -9.74
N LYS A 44 11.95 -6.62 -9.58
CA LYS A 44 12.39 -5.21 -9.64
C LYS A 44 12.04 -4.55 -10.99
N THR A 45 12.15 -5.29 -12.08
CA THR A 45 11.83 -4.79 -13.43
C THR A 45 10.34 -4.50 -13.56
N GLU A 46 9.47 -5.44 -13.17
CA GLU A 46 8.01 -5.28 -13.20
C GLU A 46 7.55 -4.12 -12.32
N MET A 47 8.12 -3.98 -11.12
CA MET A 47 7.86 -2.84 -10.25
C MET A 47 8.25 -1.51 -10.92
N GLY A 48 9.35 -1.51 -11.67
CA GLY A 48 9.79 -0.35 -12.46
C GLY A 48 8.84 0.00 -13.60
N LEU A 49 8.34 -1.02 -14.31
CA LEU A 49 7.34 -0.86 -15.37
C LEU A 49 6.01 -0.34 -14.81
N PHE A 50 5.56 -0.87 -13.67
CA PHE A 50 4.37 -0.38 -12.97
C PHE A 50 4.51 1.10 -12.59
N ALA A 51 5.64 1.48 -11.99
CA ALA A 51 5.89 2.87 -11.62
C ALA A 51 5.96 3.82 -12.83
N MET A 52 6.45 3.33 -13.98
CA MET A 52 6.48 4.09 -15.23
C MET A 52 5.08 4.23 -15.84
N ALA A 53 4.28 3.17 -15.84
CA ALA A 53 2.89 3.21 -16.30
C ALA A 53 2.03 4.20 -15.50
N LEU A 54 2.24 4.25 -14.17
CA LEU A 54 1.63 5.26 -13.30
C LEU A 54 2.11 6.68 -13.66
N HIS A 55 3.39 6.86 -13.93
CA HIS A 55 3.94 8.17 -14.29
C HIS A 55 3.35 8.71 -15.58
N GLU A 56 3.21 7.84 -16.58
CA GLU A 56 2.63 8.16 -17.89
C GLU A 56 1.10 8.28 -17.87
N GLY A 57 0.45 8.02 -16.73
CA GLY A 57 -1.01 8.09 -16.61
C GLY A 57 -1.77 6.96 -17.33
N LYS A 58 -1.07 5.90 -17.74
CA LYS A 58 -1.64 4.77 -18.49
C LYS A 58 -2.34 3.73 -17.60
N ALA A 59 -2.29 3.92 -16.29
CA ALA A 59 -2.86 2.98 -15.35
C ALA A 59 -4.39 3.19 -15.25
N ILE A 60 -5.14 2.37 -15.99
CA ILE A 60 -6.61 2.42 -16.03
C ILE A 60 -7.16 1.83 -14.74
N ILE A 61 -8.00 2.59 -14.05
CA ILE A 61 -8.77 2.10 -12.90
C ILE A 61 -10.15 1.71 -13.42
N GLN A 62 -10.43 0.41 -13.48
CA GLN A 62 -11.80 -0.07 -13.58
C GLN A 62 -12.35 -0.24 -12.15
N GLU A 63 -13.11 0.73 -11.68
CA GLU A 63 -13.98 0.52 -10.52
C GLU A 63 -15.10 -0.44 -10.92
N LYS A 64 -14.95 -1.72 -10.56
CA LYS A 64 -16.08 -2.65 -10.62
C LYS A 64 -17.11 -2.22 -9.57
N GLY A 65 -18.17 -1.52 -9.98
CA GLY A 65 -19.36 -1.40 -9.14
C GLY A 65 -20.38 -0.30 -9.40
N ARG A 66 -20.15 0.73 -10.24
CA ARG A 66 -21.16 1.79 -10.41
C ARG A 66 -21.29 2.26 -11.86
N SER A 67 -22.37 1.78 -12.50
CA SER A 67 -22.96 2.26 -13.76
C SER A 67 -22.25 1.86 -15.07
N PRO A 68 -22.99 1.59 -16.18
CA PRO A 68 -22.45 1.40 -17.54
C PRO A 68 -21.64 2.60 -18.08
N LEU A 69 -21.65 3.72 -17.35
CA LEU A 69 -20.90 4.95 -17.59
C LEU A 69 -19.67 5.10 -16.67
N SER A 70 -19.10 4.00 -16.15
CA SER A 70 -17.89 4.05 -15.33
C SER A 70 -16.78 4.79 -16.09
N LYS A 71 -16.47 6.02 -15.64
CA LYS A 71 -15.44 6.86 -16.24
C LYS A 71 -14.09 6.20 -15.97
N GLU A 72 -13.41 5.79 -17.03
CA GLU A 72 -11.99 5.47 -16.96
C GLU A 72 -11.25 6.73 -16.51
N GLN A 73 -10.84 6.79 -15.24
CA GLN A 73 -9.98 7.85 -14.77
C GLN A 73 -8.53 7.45 -15.02
N LEU A 74 -7.86 8.24 -15.85
CA LEU A 74 -6.42 8.17 -16.04
C LEU A 74 -5.75 8.73 -14.78
N LEU A 75 -5.14 7.86 -13.98
CA LEU A 75 -4.37 8.29 -12.82
C LEU A 75 -2.90 8.45 -13.20
N SER A 76 -2.43 9.68 -13.25
CA SER A 76 -0.99 9.97 -13.28
C SER A 76 -0.45 10.10 -11.85
N TYR A 77 0.65 9.41 -11.55
CA TYR A 77 1.36 9.52 -10.28
C TYR A 77 2.86 9.52 -10.51
N ASN A 78 3.57 10.50 -9.95
CA ASN A 78 4.99 10.67 -10.22
C ASN A 78 5.81 9.46 -9.74
N LYS A 79 6.73 8.96 -10.58
CA LYS A 79 7.57 7.79 -10.27
C LYS A 79 8.35 7.94 -8.95
N ARG A 80 8.92 9.11 -8.69
CA ARG A 80 9.65 9.37 -7.43
C ARG A 80 8.70 9.37 -6.23
N GLN A 81 7.53 10.01 -6.38
CA GLN A 81 6.49 9.97 -5.35
C GLN A 81 6.01 8.54 -5.08
N PHE A 82 5.92 7.68 -6.11
CA PHE A 82 5.57 6.27 -5.93
C PHE A 82 6.56 5.56 -5.01
N TYR A 83 7.86 5.65 -5.31
CA TYR A 83 8.88 5.02 -4.47
C TYR A 83 8.92 5.61 -3.07
N ASP A 84 8.88 6.94 -2.94
CA ASP A 84 9.09 7.62 -1.67
C ASP A 84 7.86 7.55 -0.74
N ARG A 85 6.64 7.58 -1.32
CA ARG A 85 5.38 7.72 -0.56
C ARG A 85 4.50 6.47 -0.57
N ILE A 86 4.73 5.51 -1.46
CA ILE A 86 3.96 4.26 -1.54
C ILE A 86 4.85 3.07 -1.21
N LEU A 87 5.81 2.75 -2.07
CA LEU A 87 6.58 1.52 -1.93
C LEU A 87 7.44 1.51 -0.66
N THR A 88 8.20 2.59 -0.41
CA THR A 88 9.08 2.69 0.76
C THR A 88 8.29 2.60 2.07
N PRO A 89 7.18 3.33 2.26
CA PRO A 89 6.37 3.16 3.46
C PRO A 89 5.77 1.76 3.59
N MET A 90 5.19 1.19 2.52
CA MET A 90 4.64 -0.17 2.58
C MET A 90 5.69 -1.21 2.98
N ARG A 91 6.94 -1.02 2.53
CA ARG A 91 8.07 -1.82 2.98
C ARG A 91 8.46 -1.58 4.43
N GLY A 92 8.58 -0.32 4.83
CA GLY A 92 8.93 0.06 6.20
C GLY A 92 7.92 -0.46 7.23
N MET A 93 6.64 -0.52 6.87
CA MET A 93 5.56 -1.02 7.72
C MET A 93 5.42 -2.56 7.68
N GLY A 94 6.05 -3.24 6.71
CA GLY A 94 5.90 -4.70 6.56
C GLY A 94 4.62 -5.14 5.86
N LEU A 95 4.00 -4.28 5.07
CA LEU A 95 2.92 -4.65 4.14
C LEU A 95 3.48 -5.37 2.90
N ILE A 96 4.67 -4.94 2.45
CA ILE A 96 5.43 -5.55 1.36
C ILE A 96 6.84 -5.84 1.86
N GLU A 97 7.38 -7.01 1.53
CA GLU A 97 8.77 -7.36 1.77
C GLU A 97 9.57 -7.32 0.47
N TYR A 98 10.89 -7.18 0.59
CA TYR A 98 11.81 -7.36 -0.53
C TYR A 98 12.77 -8.49 -0.18
N ASP A 99 12.74 -9.55 -0.99
CA ASP A 99 13.71 -10.63 -0.93
C ASP A 99 14.97 -10.18 -1.69
N LEU A 100 16.08 -10.02 -0.95
CA LEU A 100 17.36 -9.59 -1.52
C LEU A 100 18.00 -10.64 -2.42
N TYR A 101 17.76 -11.93 -2.15
CA TYR A 101 18.35 -13.03 -2.90
C TYR A 101 17.62 -13.19 -4.24
N LYS A 102 16.29 -13.22 -4.20
CA LYS A 102 15.45 -13.33 -5.39
C LYS A 102 15.27 -12.01 -6.14
N LYS A 103 15.57 -10.89 -5.48
CA LYS A 103 15.34 -9.52 -5.97
C LYS A 103 13.87 -9.25 -6.29
N THR A 104 12.95 -9.84 -5.51
CA THR A 104 11.51 -9.75 -5.68
C THR A 104 10.83 -9.07 -4.50
N TYR A 105 9.73 -8.38 -4.77
CA TYR A 105 8.81 -7.83 -3.79
C TYR A 105 7.69 -8.81 -3.53
N LYS A 106 7.26 -8.97 -2.28
CA LYS A 106 6.19 -9.90 -1.90
C LYS A 106 5.22 -9.28 -0.91
N ILE A 107 3.92 -9.53 -1.05
CA ILE A 107 2.93 -9.14 -0.04
C ILE A 107 3.17 -9.93 1.25
N SER A 108 3.16 -9.25 2.40
CA SER A 108 3.53 -9.79 3.70
C SER A 108 2.43 -9.65 4.75
N ASP A 109 2.52 -10.49 5.79
CA ASP A 109 1.72 -10.43 7.01
C ASP A 109 2.44 -9.72 8.17
N ARG A 110 3.68 -9.23 7.98
CA ARG A 110 4.50 -8.62 9.04
C ARG A 110 3.85 -7.40 9.66
N PHE A 111 3.11 -6.62 8.87
CA PHE A 111 2.37 -5.47 9.39
C PHE A 111 1.43 -5.88 10.54
N ASN A 112 0.64 -6.94 10.36
CA ASN A 112 -0.27 -7.44 11.40
C ASN A 112 0.52 -7.88 12.65
N LYS A 113 1.60 -8.63 12.48
CA LYS A 113 2.49 -9.05 13.59
C LYS A 113 3.05 -7.86 14.37
N MET A 114 3.41 -6.78 13.66
CA MET A 114 3.88 -5.55 14.30
C MET A 114 2.77 -4.82 15.06
N MET A 115 1.56 -4.75 14.50
CA MET A 115 0.42 -4.13 15.20
C MET A 115 0.05 -4.89 16.48
N ILE A 116 0.08 -6.22 16.47
CA ILE A 116 -0.11 -7.03 17.67
C ILE A 116 0.98 -6.70 18.70
N LYS A 117 2.24 -6.64 18.28
CA LYS A 117 3.37 -6.27 19.16
C LYS A 117 3.18 -4.88 19.77
N VAL A 118 2.75 -3.89 18.99
CA VAL A 118 2.45 -2.53 19.48
C VAL A 118 1.33 -2.56 20.53
N GLY A 119 0.25 -3.31 20.28
CA GLY A 119 -0.82 -3.50 21.27
C GLY A 119 -0.31 -4.11 22.58
N LEU A 120 0.52 -5.16 22.50
CA LEU A 120 1.13 -5.77 23.68
C LEU A 120 2.08 -4.82 24.43
N MET A 121 2.82 -3.96 23.71
CA MET A 121 3.67 -2.94 24.32
C MET A 121 2.84 -1.93 25.12
N TRP A 122 1.68 -1.53 24.60
CA TRP A 122 0.79 -0.62 25.31
C TRP A 122 0.22 -1.25 26.58
N LEU A 123 -0.24 -2.50 26.53
CA LEU A 123 -0.72 -3.22 27.73
C LEU A 123 0.33 -3.25 28.84
N ARG A 124 1.59 -3.54 28.48
CA ARG A 124 2.70 -3.54 29.45
C ARG A 124 2.96 -2.16 30.06
N GLU A 125 2.79 -1.10 29.29
CA GLU A 125 2.95 0.26 29.80
C GLU A 125 1.82 0.64 30.75
N VAL A 126 0.58 0.24 30.44
CA VAL A 126 -0.58 0.42 31.34
C VAL A 126 -0.38 -0.30 32.68
N ASP A 127 0.20 -1.49 32.66
CA ASP A 127 0.45 -2.29 33.88
C ASP A 127 1.67 -1.82 34.69
N LYS A 128 2.46 -0.88 34.17
CA LYS A 128 3.71 -0.43 34.78
C LYS A 128 3.42 0.46 35.99
N ARG A 129 3.97 0.11 37.15
CA ARG A 129 3.88 0.86 38.40
C ARG A 129 5.03 1.84 38.56
#